data_AF-A0A813IHI1-F1
#
_entry.id   AF-A0A813IHI1-F1
#
_cell.length_a   1.000
_cell.length_b   1.000
_cell.length_c   1.000
_cell.angle_alpha   90.00
_cell.angle_beta   90.00
_cell.angle_gamma   90.00
#
_symmetry.space_group_name_H-M   'P 1'
#
loop_
_entity.id
_entity.type
_entity.pdbx_description
1 polymer ?
#
loop_
_entity_poly.entity_id
_entity_poly.type
_entity_poly.pdbx_seq_one_letter_code
_entity_poly.pdbx_strand_id
1 'polypeptide(L)' 'VSSPPDKGEVLCTVEVERAWLVSSLKAAIEEAIGIPRAQQSLHVGERALRDQDVLGSALEAQSSTELQ' A
#
# COMPACT_ATOMS: atom_id res chain seq x y z
N VAL A 1 2.74 -35.83 -1.39
CA VAL A 1 3.35 -34.57 -1.88
C VAL A 1 2.81 -33.46 -0.98
N SER A 2 3.64 -32.97 -0.07
CA SER A 2 3.25 -31.91 0.86
C SER A 2 3.48 -30.57 0.18
N SER A 3 2.40 -29.93 -0.27
CA SER A 3 2.43 -28.51 -0.62
C SER A 3 2.70 -27.72 0.68
N PRO A 4 3.67 -26.79 0.71
CA PRO A 4 3.96 -26.01 1.92
C PRO A 4 2.76 -25.11 2.26
N PRO A 5 2.54 -24.78 3.55
CA PRO A 5 1.48 -23.87 3.96
C PRO A 5 1.76 -22.50 3.35
N ASP A 6 0.85 -22.09 2.47
CA ASP A 6 0.29 -20.74 2.36
C ASP A 6 1.17 -19.66 3.03
N LYS A 7 1.97 -18.97 2.23
CA LYS A 7 2.68 -17.76 2.67
C LYS A 7 1.59 -16.81 3.20
N GLY A 8 1.51 -16.63 4.52
CA GLY A 8 0.45 -15.89 5.18
C GLY A 8 0.17 -14.54 4.53
N GLU A 9 -0.85 -14.51 3.69
CA GLU A 9 -1.41 -13.28 3.14
C GLU A 9 -2.22 -12.64 4.25
N VAL A 10 -1.64 -11.61 4.89
CA VAL A 10 -2.32 -10.82 5.91
C VAL A 10 -3.13 -9.75 5.19
N LEU A 11 -4.44 -9.96 5.10
CA LEU A 11 -5.37 -8.95 4.59
C LEU A 11 -5.79 -8.03 5.74
N CYS A 12 -5.57 -6.73 5.59
CA CYS A 12 -6.09 -5.71 6.51
C CYS A 12 -6.84 -4.63 5.72
N THR A 13 -7.84 -4.02 6.37
CA THR A 13 -8.56 -2.87 5.84
C THR A 13 -8.32 -1.71 6.79
N VAL A 14 -7.83 -0.60 6.25
CA VAL A 14 -7.53 0.62 7.00
C VAL A 14 -8.25 1.78 6.33
N GLU A 15 -8.83 2.66 7.13
CA GLU A 15 -9.46 3.88 6.65
C GLU A 15 -8.38 4.92 6.35
N VAL A 16 -8.43 5.51 5.16
CA VAL A 16 -7.42 6.45 4.68
C VAL A 16 -8.06 7.68 4.09
N GLU A 17 -7.38 8.80 4.18
CA GLU A 17 -7.82 10.03 3.51
C GLU A 17 -6.98 10.32 2.27
N ARG A 18 -7.58 10.98 1.27
CA ARG A 18 -6.88 11.36 0.03
C ARG A 18 -5.68 12.28 0.29
N ALA A 19 -5.75 13.10 1.32
CA ALA A 19 -4.68 14.02 1.71
C ALA A 19 -3.56 13.34 2.51
N TRP A 20 -3.72 12.08 2.90
CA TRP A 20 -2.68 11.37 3.65
C TRP A 20 -1.47 11.07 2.78
N LEU A 21 -0.32 11.07 3.43
CA LEU A 21 0.90 10.58 2.85
C LEU A 21 0.94 9.06 2.95
N VAL A 22 1.69 8.45 2.03
CA VAL A 22 2.02 7.02 2.08
C VAL A 22 2.69 6.67 3.40
N SER A 23 3.50 7.58 3.97
CA SER A 23 4.05 7.46 5.33
C SER A 23 2.98 7.21 6.40
N SER A 24 1.87 7.97 6.36
CA SER A 24 0.78 7.86 7.32
C SER A 24 0.02 6.54 7.15
N LEU A 25 -0.20 6.12 5.90
CA LEU A 25 -0.78 4.80 5.63
C LEU A 25 0.09 3.67 6.18
N LYS A 26 1.41 3.75 5.97
CA LYS A 26 2.35 2.76 6.50
C LYS A 26 2.27 2.64 8.02
N ALA A 27 2.17 3.78 8.72
CA ALA A 27 1.97 3.80 10.16
C ALA A 27 0.64 3.14 10.57
N ALA A 28 -0.46 3.45 9.90
CA ALA A 28 -1.76 2.81 10.20
C ALA A 28 -1.73 1.30 9.95
N ILE A 29 -1.05 0.86 8.89
CA ILE A 29 -0.82 -0.57 8.62
C ILE A 29 0.07 -1.18 9.71
N GLU A 30 1.14 -0.49 10.13
CA GLU A 30 2.01 -0.96 11.22
C GLU A 30 1.21 -1.17 12.51
N GLU A 31 0.27 -0.29 12.83
CA GLU A 31 -0.62 -0.43 13.99
C GLU A 31 -1.64 -1.56 13.80
N ALA A 32 -2.15 -1.79 12.58
CA ALA A 32 -3.15 -2.81 12.30
C ALA A 32 -2.60 -4.24 12.23
N ILE A 33 -1.43 -4.42 11.60
CA ILE A 33 -0.82 -5.74 11.35
C ILE A 33 0.51 -5.96 12.06
N GLY A 34 1.11 -4.93 12.65
CA GLY A 34 2.39 -5.03 13.37
C GLY A 34 3.63 -5.07 12.47
N ILE A 35 3.49 -4.85 11.16
CA ILE A 35 4.63 -4.83 10.23
C ILE A 35 5.27 -3.45 10.24
N PRO A 36 6.57 -3.30 10.52
CA PRO A 36 7.18 -1.99 10.60
C PRO A 36 7.24 -1.31 9.23
N ARG A 37 6.99 0.00 9.18
CA ARG A 37 6.96 0.83 7.95
C ARG A 37 8.20 0.69 7.05
N ALA A 38 9.35 0.38 7.64
CA ALA A 38 10.61 0.16 6.91
C ALA A 38 10.64 -1.17 6.12
N GLN A 39 9.86 -2.17 6.55
CA GLN A 39 9.68 -3.45 5.86
C GLN A 39 8.45 -3.46 4.94
N GLN A 40 7.58 -2.46 5.06
CA GLN A 40 6.40 -2.33 4.22
C GLN A 40 6.75 -1.71 2.85
N SER A 41 6.44 -2.44 1.79
CA SER A 41 6.40 -1.91 0.42
C SER A 41 4.96 -1.78 -0.05
N LEU A 42 4.56 -0.54 -0.35
CA LEU A 42 3.23 -0.25 -0.89
C LEU A 42 3.34 -0.15 -2.41
N HIS A 43 2.53 -0.96 -3.08
CA HIS A 43 2.44 -1.00 -4.54
C HIS A 43 1.01 -0.69 -4.94
N VAL A 44 0.83 0.24 -5.87
CA VAL A 44 -0.45 0.49 -6.52
C VAL A 44 -0.28 0.12 -7.99
N GLY A 45 -0.92 -0.97 -8.40
CA GLY A 45 -0.69 -1.57 -9.71
C GLY A 45 0.79 -1.95 -9.88
N GLU A 46 1.41 -1.43 -10.93
CA GLU A 46 2.85 -1.64 -11.22
C GLU A 46 3.76 -0.59 -10.57
N ARG A 47 3.20 0.39 -9.86
CA ARG A 47 3.97 1.50 -9.28
C ARG A 47 4.23 1.30 -7.79
N ALA A 48 5.51 1.31 -7.41
CA ALA A 48 5.91 1.42 -6.01
C ALA A 48 5.70 2.85 -5.49
N LEU A 49 5.04 2.98 -4.34
CA LEU A 49 4.78 4.26 -3.70
C LEU A 49 5.93 4.66 -2.80
N ARG A 50 6.28 5.96 -2.83
CA ARG A 50 7.25 6.56 -1.91
C ARG A 50 6.53 7.15 -0.72
N ASP A 51 7.19 7.16 0.42
CA ASP A 51 6.67 7.67 1.69
C ASP A 51 6.19 9.15 1.61
N GLN A 52 6.77 9.93 0.69
CA GLN A 52 6.45 11.34 0.44
C GLN A 52 5.31 11.55 -0.56
N ASP A 53 4.86 10.51 -1.26
CA ASP A 53 3.73 10.62 -2.18
C ASP A 53 2.43 10.78 -1.37
N VAL A 54 1.51 11.61 -1.88
CA VAL A 54 0.16 11.75 -1.35
C VAL A 54 -0.71 10.65 -1.94
N LEU A 55 -1.47 9.95 -1.10
CA LEU A 55 -2.32 8.82 -1.50
C LEU A 55 -3.29 9.18 -2.62
N GLY A 56 -4.00 10.31 -2.50
CA GLY A 56 -4.93 10.77 -3.53
C GLY A 56 -4.24 10.96 -4.87
N SER A 57 -3.13 11.68 -4.90
CA SER A 57 -2.38 11.93 -6.14
C SER A 57 -1.77 10.66 -6.75
N ALA A 58 -1.33 9.72 -5.91
CA ALA A 58 -0.74 8.47 -6.35
C ALA A 58 -1.79 7.54 -6.99
N LEU A 59 -3.01 7.55 -6.45
CA LEU A 59 -4.12 6.76 -6.98
C LEU A 59 -4.65 7.33 -8.31
N GLU A 60 -4.78 8.66 -8.41
CA GLU A 60 -5.24 9.35 -9.64
C GLU A 60 -4.28 9.13 -10.83
N ALA A 61 -2.99 8.98 -10.54
CA ALA A 61 -1.97 8.72 -11.57
C ALA A 61 -2.15 7.37 -12.29
N GLN A 62 -2.84 6.40 -11.70
CA GLN A 62 -3.14 5.11 -12.35
C GLN A 62 -4.35 5.20 -13.29
N SER A 63 -5.27 6.15 -13.05
CA SER A 63 -6.45 6.36 -13.90
C SER A 63 -6.13 7.19 -15.15
N SER A 64 -4.97 7.84 -15.19
CA SER A 64 -4.61 8.82 -16.23
C SER A 64 -3.75 8.26 -17.37
N THR A 65 -3.58 6.93 -17.48
CA THR A 65 -2.88 6.31 -18.61
C THR A 65 -3.86 5.68 -19.60
N GLU A 66 -4.76 6.49 -20.16
CA GLU A 66 -5.44 6.18 -21.42
C GLU A 66 -5.25 7.39 -22.34
N LEU A 67 -4.14 7.37 -23.09
CA LEU A 67 -3.89 8.31 -24.18
C LEU A 67 -4.53 7.71 -25.44
N GLN A 68 -5.57 8.37 -25.93
CA GLN A 68 -6.26 8.08 -27.20
C GLN A 68 -5.62 8.85 -28.35
#